data_AF-A0A662FVX8-F1
#
_entry.id   AF-A0A662FVX8-F1
#
_cell.length_a   1.000
_cell.length_b   1.000
_cell.length_c   1.000
_cell.angle_alpha   90.00
_cell.angle_beta   90.00
_cell.angle_gamma   90.00
#
_symmetry.space_group_name_H-M   'P 1'
#
loop_
_entity.id
_entity.type
_entity.pdbx_description
1 polymer ?
#
loop_
_entity_poly.entity_id
_entity_poly.type
_entity_poly.pdbx_seq_one_letter_code
_entity_poly.pdbx_strand_id
1 'polypeptide(L)'
;MLRGKILKRSIWVYHFNAGACNGCDIEITASFTPRFDAERFGVKLVGSPRHADVLLVTGPVTRQALPRLKRVYEMMPDPKVVVAVGTCACSCGIFKGGPGVAGPLDSIIPVDVYVFGCPPRPQNILKGILEAAQKLSEKR
;
A
#
# COMPACT_ATOMS: atom_id res chain seq x y z
N MET A 1 1.54 22.26 13.25
CA MET A 1 0.80 22.82 12.10
C MET A 1 1.57 22.71 10.77
N LEU A 2 2.89 22.94 10.74
CA LEU A 2 3.72 22.79 9.53
C LEU A 2 3.93 21.32 9.09
N ARG A 3 4.18 20.41 10.04
CA ARG A 3 4.53 19.00 9.75
C ARG A 3 3.49 18.25 8.91
N GLY A 4 2.21 18.31 9.24
CA GLY A 4 1.13 17.67 8.46
C GLY A 4 0.94 18.28 7.05
N LYS A 5 1.14 19.60 6.90
CA LYS A 5 1.09 20.26 5.58
C LYS A 5 2.29 19.89 4.69
N ILE A 6 3.45 19.63 5.29
CA ILE A 6 4.67 19.20 4.59
C ILE A 6 4.52 17.75 4.10
N LEU A 7 4.04 16.85 4.97
CA LEU A 7 3.84 15.43 4.63
C LEU A 7 2.81 15.22 3.50
N LYS A 8 1.82 16.11 3.36
CA LYS A 8 0.86 16.04 2.24
C LYS A 8 1.49 16.30 0.86
N ARG A 9 2.66 16.93 0.80
CA ARG A 9 3.33 17.35 -0.45
C ARG A 9 4.56 16.51 -0.80
N SER A 10 5.02 15.65 0.10
CA SER A 10 6.10 14.70 -0.15
C SER A 10 5.73 13.39 0.53
N ILE A 11 5.35 12.39 -0.27
CA ILE A 11 4.76 11.14 0.19
C ILE A 11 5.69 10.02 -0.27
N TRP A 12 6.34 9.33 0.65
CA TRP A 12 7.22 8.23 0.29
C TRP A 12 6.50 6.91 0.50
N VAL A 13 6.35 6.15 -0.58
CA VAL A 13 5.60 4.89 -0.58
C VAL A 13 6.58 3.73 -0.62
N TYR A 14 6.29 2.68 0.16
CA TYR A 14 6.98 1.39 0.07
C TYR A 14 5.97 0.33 -0.33
N HIS A 15 6.31 -0.47 -1.35
CA HIS A 15 5.49 -1.57 -1.82
C HIS A 15 5.96 -2.89 -1.21
N PHE A 16 5.01 -3.67 -0.69
CA PHE A 16 5.24 -5.01 -0.17
C PHE A 16 4.28 -6.01 -0.83
N ASN A 17 4.84 -6.99 -1.53
CA ASN A 17 4.09 -8.12 -2.05
C ASN A 17 3.94 -9.20 -0.96
N ALA A 18 2.69 -9.46 -0.53
CA ALA A 18 2.37 -10.41 0.53
C ALA A 18 1.93 -11.81 0.00
N GLY A 19 2.12 -12.07 -1.29
CA GLY A 19 1.66 -13.28 -1.99
C GLY A 19 0.84 -13.01 -3.24
N ALA A 20 1.05 -11.86 -3.90
CA ALA A 20 0.34 -11.44 -5.09
C ALA A 20 0.75 -12.25 -6.34
N CYS A 21 -0.11 -12.25 -7.36
CA CYS A 21 0.16 -12.83 -8.68
C CYS A 21 0.87 -11.86 -9.66
N ASN A 22 1.56 -10.84 -9.15
CA ASN A 22 2.23 -9.77 -9.89
C ASN A 22 1.34 -8.79 -10.67
N GLY A 23 0.05 -9.06 -10.87
CA GLY A 23 -0.84 -8.14 -11.60
C GLY A 23 -0.94 -6.74 -10.96
N CYS A 24 -1.15 -6.67 -9.65
CA CYS A 24 -1.21 -5.37 -8.95
C CYS A 24 0.18 -4.70 -8.86
N ASP A 25 1.26 -5.48 -8.84
CA ASP A 25 2.63 -4.97 -8.73
C ASP A 25 3.04 -4.25 -10.03
N ILE A 26 2.63 -4.80 -11.17
CA ILE A 26 2.78 -4.16 -12.48
C ILE A 26 2.01 -2.84 -12.52
N GLU A 27 0.77 -2.80 -12.04
CA GLU A 27 -0.03 -1.56 -12.05
C GLU A 27 0.50 -0.49 -11.08
N ILE A 28 1.07 -0.90 -9.94
CA ILE A 28 1.80 0.01 -9.05
C ILE A 28 2.99 0.59 -9.80
N THR A 29 3.79 -0.24 -10.47
CA THR A 29 4.95 0.22 -11.25
C THR A 29 4.52 1.12 -12.40
N ALA A 30 3.44 0.77 -13.10
CA ALA A 30 2.85 1.56 -14.17
C ALA A 30 2.44 2.95 -13.69
N SER A 31 1.98 3.09 -12.45
CA SER A 31 1.62 4.39 -11.84
C SER A 31 2.81 5.38 -11.80
N PHE A 32 4.05 4.89 -11.78
CA PHE A 32 5.28 5.70 -11.82
C PHE A 32 5.83 5.93 -13.23
N THR A 33 5.22 5.34 -14.26
CA THR A 33 5.66 5.56 -15.64
C THR A 33 5.20 6.92 -16.17
N PRO A 34 5.83 7.47 -17.24
CA PRO A 34 5.56 8.83 -17.73
C PRO A 34 4.09 9.12 -18.08
N ARG A 35 3.29 8.09 -18.38
CA ARG A 35 1.87 8.26 -18.69
C ARG A 35 1.04 8.68 -17.49
N PHE A 36 1.39 8.20 -16.30
CA PHE A 36 0.63 8.41 -15.07
C PHE A 36 1.38 9.31 -14.07
N ASP A 37 2.71 9.23 -14.09
CA ASP A 37 3.65 10.14 -13.44
C ASP A 37 3.26 10.53 -12.01
N ALA A 38 3.24 9.52 -11.12
CA ALA A 38 2.98 9.69 -9.69
C ALA A 38 3.87 10.77 -9.04
N GLU A 39 5.10 10.95 -9.55
CA GLU A 39 6.10 11.86 -8.98
C GLU A 39 5.67 13.32 -9.04
N ARG A 40 4.82 13.71 -10.02
CA ARG A 40 4.20 15.06 -10.08
C ARG A 40 3.41 15.42 -8.83
N PHE A 41 2.88 14.43 -8.14
CA PHE A 41 2.12 14.63 -6.90
C PHE A 41 3.00 14.55 -5.65
N GLY A 42 4.33 14.49 -5.81
CA GLY A 42 5.28 14.35 -4.70
C GLY A 42 5.37 12.92 -4.17
N VAL A 43 4.86 11.93 -4.90
CA VAL A 43 4.91 10.51 -4.53
C VAL A 43 6.22 9.90 -5.01
N LYS A 44 6.96 9.26 -4.11
CA LYS A 44 8.21 8.57 -4.45
C LYS A 44 8.20 7.13 -3.96
N LEU A 45 8.50 6.19 -4.86
CA LEU A 45 8.71 4.79 -4.48
C LEU A 45 10.10 4.63 -3.85
N VAL A 46 10.17 4.15 -2.61
CA VAL A 46 11.42 3.95 -1.87
C VAL A 46 11.75 2.48 -1.67
N GLY A 47 13.04 2.16 -1.57
CA GLY A 47 13.51 0.78 -1.40
C GLY A 47 13.57 0.29 0.05
N SER A 48 13.38 1.16 1.04
CA SER A 48 13.43 0.81 2.46
C SER A 48 12.15 1.27 3.18
N PRO A 49 11.50 0.41 3.96
CA PRO A 49 10.32 0.79 4.74
C PRO A 49 10.66 1.84 5.81
N ARG A 50 11.92 1.95 6.24
CA ARG A 50 12.34 2.96 7.22
C ARG A 50 12.23 4.40 6.69
N HIS A 51 12.14 4.56 5.37
CA HIS A 51 11.98 5.86 4.73
C HIS A 51 10.53 6.13 4.31
N ALA A 52 9.62 5.17 4.44
CA ALA A 52 8.28 5.27 3.89
C ALA A 52 7.27 5.75 4.92
N ASP A 53 6.36 6.61 4.47
CA ASP A 53 5.20 7.06 5.24
C ASP A 53 3.96 6.22 4.90
N VAL A 54 3.92 5.65 3.69
CA VAL A 54 2.78 4.89 3.18
C VAL A 54 3.22 3.49 2.76
N LEU A 55 2.52 2.47 3.27
CA LEU A 55 2.72 1.07 2.92
C LEU A 55 1.68 0.62 1.90
N LEU A 56 2.10 0.27 0.70
CA LEU A 56 1.25 -0.35 -0.32
C LEU A 56 1.41 -1.86 -0.24
N VAL A 57 0.33 -2.59 0.08
CA VAL A 57 0.38 -4.05 0.19
C VAL A 57 -0.47 -4.69 -0.89
N THR A 58 0.11 -5.65 -1.60
CA THR A 58 -0.58 -6.45 -2.63
C THR A 58 -0.70 -7.91 -2.25
N GLY A 59 -1.71 -8.56 -2.82
CA GLY A 59 -1.94 -10.01 -2.72
C GLY A 59 -2.75 -10.44 -1.49
N PRO A 60 -3.27 -11.68 -1.51
CA PRO A 60 -3.81 -12.28 -0.29
C PRO A 60 -2.64 -12.53 0.65
N VAL A 61 -2.72 -12.10 1.92
CA VAL A 61 -1.58 -12.27 2.82
C VAL A 61 -1.36 -13.76 3.07
N THR A 62 -0.26 -14.28 2.55
CA THR A 62 0.11 -15.69 2.71
C THR A 62 0.65 -15.94 4.12
N ARG A 63 0.48 -17.16 4.62
CA ARG A 63 1.03 -17.57 5.94
C ARG A 63 2.55 -17.36 6.01
N GLN A 64 3.26 -17.54 4.91
CA GLN A 64 4.70 -17.34 4.82
C GLN A 64 5.10 -15.86 4.84
N ALA A 65 4.32 -14.99 4.19
CA ALA A 65 4.60 -13.55 4.15
C ALA A 65 4.20 -12.83 5.44
N LEU A 66 3.22 -13.33 6.19
CA LEU A 66 2.68 -12.72 7.41
C LEU A 66 3.75 -12.21 8.39
N PRO A 67 4.73 -13.01 8.86
CA PRO A 67 5.72 -12.51 9.81
C PRO A 67 6.63 -11.41 9.22
N ARG A 68 6.85 -11.43 7.91
CA ARG A 68 7.65 -10.41 7.20
C ARG A 68 6.88 -9.10 7.06
N LEU A 69 5.59 -9.19 6.74
CA LEU A 69 4.69 -8.04 6.66
C LEU A 69 4.63 -7.29 8.00
N LYS A 70 4.43 -8.02 9.11
CA LYS A 70 4.41 -7.42 10.45
C LYS A 70 5.71 -6.68 10.77
N ARG A 71 6.86 -7.33 10.51
CA ARG A 71 8.17 -6.70 10.71
C ARG A 71 8.36 -5.44 9.86
N VAL A 72 7.93 -5.46 8.60
CA VAL A 72 7.99 -4.28 7.72
C VAL A 72 7.15 -3.14 8.28
N TYR A 73 5.93 -3.42 8.70
CA TYR A 73 5.03 -2.43 9.32
C TYR A 73 5.59 -1.84 10.62
N GLU A 74 6.24 -2.66 11.46
CA GLU A 74 6.90 -2.22 12.68
C GLU A 74 8.15 -1.36 12.42
N MET A 75 8.88 -1.62 11.34
CA MET A 75 10.07 -0.83 10.96
C MET A 75 9.75 0.55 10.40
N MET A 76 8.52 0.79 9.96
CA MET A 76 8.10 2.09 9.43
C MET A 76 7.95 3.12 10.56
N PRO A 77 8.48 4.34 10.39
CA PRO A 77 8.32 5.42 11.36
C PRO A 77 6.86 5.88 11.44
N ASP A 78 6.47 6.42 12.59
CA ASP A 78 5.19 7.10 12.75
C ASP A 78 5.31 8.60 12.42
N PRO A 79 4.28 9.23 11.81
CA PRO A 79 3.00 8.63 11.41
C PRO A 79 3.09 7.80 10.13
N LYS A 80 2.33 6.70 10.06
CA LYS A 80 2.24 5.81 8.88
C LYS A 80 0.82 5.47 8.48
N VAL A 81 0.65 5.16 7.19
CA VAL A 81 -0.64 4.80 6.58
C VAL A 81 -0.50 3.53 5.75
N VAL A 82 -1.49 2.64 5.81
CA VAL A 82 -1.52 1.38 5.05
C VAL A 82 -2.59 1.40 3.98
N VAL A 83 -2.22 1.02 2.76
CA VAL A 83 -3.11 0.90 1.61
C VAL A 83 -3.16 -0.55 1.15
N ALA A 84 -4.35 -1.15 1.19
CA ALA A 84 -4.62 -2.44 0.57
C ALA A 84 -4.85 -2.25 -0.93
N VAL A 85 -3.98 -2.83 -1.77
CA VAL A 85 -4.06 -2.69 -3.23
C VAL A 85 -4.53 -4.00 -3.86
N GLY A 86 -5.69 -3.93 -4.50
CA GLY A 86 -6.33 -5.03 -5.20
C GLY A 86 -7.31 -5.83 -4.32
N THR A 87 -8.22 -6.53 -4.99
CA THR A 87 -9.28 -7.32 -4.33
C THR A 87 -8.69 -8.39 -3.40
N CYS A 88 -7.55 -8.99 -3.76
CA CYS A 88 -6.91 -10.00 -2.92
C CYS A 88 -6.37 -9.43 -1.60
N ALA A 89 -5.82 -8.21 -1.60
CA ALA A 89 -5.36 -7.58 -0.36
C ALA A 89 -6.56 -7.16 0.51
N CYS A 90 -7.63 -6.66 -0.12
CA CYS A 90 -8.81 -6.17 0.58
C CYS A 90 -9.65 -7.30 1.21
N SER A 91 -9.85 -8.42 0.51
CA SER A 91 -10.83 -9.46 0.91
C SER A 91 -10.37 -10.91 0.69
N CYS A 92 -9.10 -11.14 0.36
CA CYS A 92 -8.54 -12.39 -0.20
C CYS A 92 -9.03 -12.75 -1.61
N GLY A 93 -10.09 -12.13 -2.11
CA GLY A 93 -10.66 -12.43 -3.42
C GLY A 93 -10.97 -13.93 -3.58
N ILE A 94 -10.55 -14.49 -4.70
CA ILE A 94 -10.74 -15.92 -5.02
C ILE A 94 -9.96 -16.87 -4.09
N PHE A 95 -8.96 -16.37 -3.34
CA PHE A 95 -8.12 -17.18 -2.46
C PHE A 95 -8.66 -17.24 -1.02
N LYS A 96 -9.86 -16.68 -0.77
CA LYS A 96 -10.49 -16.69 0.55
C LYS A 96 -10.70 -18.14 1.02
N GLY A 97 -10.26 -18.44 2.23
CA GLY A 97 -10.35 -19.79 2.82
C GLY A 97 -9.29 -20.78 2.31
N GLY A 98 -8.37 -20.36 1.45
CA GLY A 98 -7.27 -21.20 0.99
C GLY A 98 -6.29 -21.55 2.13
N PRO A 99 -5.72 -22.77 2.16
CA PRO A 99 -4.87 -23.24 3.26
C PRO A 99 -3.56 -22.44 3.40
N GLY A 100 -3.06 -21.85 2.31
CA GLY A 100 -1.87 -21.00 2.30
C GLY A 100 -2.12 -19.53 2.66
N VAL A 101 -3.38 -19.12 2.80
CA VAL A 101 -3.78 -17.73 3.07
C VAL A 101 -4.00 -17.55 4.56
N ALA A 102 -3.42 -16.48 5.11
CA ALA A 102 -3.61 -16.12 6.51
C ALA A 102 -4.88 -15.28 6.72
N GLY A 103 -5.25 -14.45 5.74
CA GLY A 103 -6.46 -13.63 5.79
C GLY A 103 -6.36 -12.38 4.92
N PRO A 104 -7.40 -11.52 4.95
CA PRO A 104 -7.34 -10.20 4.34
C PRO A 104 -6.32 -9.33 5.11
N LEU A 105 -5.83 -8.27 4.48
CA LEU A 105 -4.79 -7.44 5.09
C LEU A 105 -5.23 -6.84 6.44
N ASP A 106 -6.49 -6.41 6.51
CA ASP A 106 -7.07 -5.73 7.65
C ASP A 106 -7.25 -6.61 8.89
N SER A 107 -7.24 -7.94 8.74
CA SER A 107 -7.20 -8.84 9.89
C SER A 107 -5.80 -8.98 10.51
N ILE A 108 -4.77 -8.35 9.92
CA ILE A 108 -3.36 -8.56 10.27
C ILE A 108 -2.68 -7.25 10.71
N ILE A 109 -2.87 -6.16 9.95
CA ILE A 109 -2.41 -4.81 10.27
C ILE A 109 -3.53 -3.81 9.96
N PRO A 110 -3.60 -2.66 10.67
CA PRO A 110 -4.68 -1.70 10.45
C PRO A 110 -4.59 -1.10 9.04
N VAL A 111 -5.65 -1.28 8.24
CA VAL A 111 -5.73 -0.71 6.89
C VAL A 111 -6.46 0.62 6.93
N ASP A 112 -5.86 1.64 6.30
CA ASP A 112 -6.46 2.97 6.22
C ASP A 112 -7.22 3.18 4.91
N VAL A 113 -6.72 2.66 3.80
CA VAL A 113 -7.30 2.88 2.45
C VAL A 113 -7.38 1.56 1.69
N TYR A 114 -8.50 1.34 0.99
CA TYR A 114 -8.72 0.16 0.17
C TYR A 114 -8.85 0.56 -1.29
N VAL A 115 -8.06 -0.08 -2.16
CA VAL A 115 -8.13 0.10 -3.61
C VAL A 115 -8.60 -1.20 -4.24
N PHE A 116 -9.89 -1.28 -4.56
CA PHE A 116 -10.48 -2.46 -5.19
C PHE A 116 -10.14 -2.57 -6.69
N GLY A 117 -9.92 -3.80 -7.16
CA GLY A 117 -9.63 -4.14 -8.56
C GLY A 117 -8.81 -5.42 -8.71
N CYS A 118 -8.79 -6.02 -9.91
CA CYS A 118 -8.05 -7.27 -10.17
C CYS A 118 -7.43 -7.31 -11.59
N PRO A 119 -6.35 -6.55 -11.85
CA PRO A 119 -5.77 -5.54 -10.97
C PRO A 119 -6.51 -4.18 -11.07
N PRO A 120 -6.39 -3.30 -10.06
CA PRO A 120 -6.93 -1.94 -10.16
C PRO A 120 -6.14 -1.14 -11.20
N ARG A 121 -6.84 -0.31 -11.99
CA ARG A 121 -6.17 0.59 -12.95
C ARG A 121 -5.22 1.56 -12.24
N PRO A 122 -4.13 2.04 -12.87
CA PRO A 122 -3.16 2.95 -12.25
C PRO A 122 -3.79 4.23 -11.68
N GLN A 123 -4.82 4.77 -12.34
CA GLN A 123 -5.54 5.95 -11.84
C GLN A 123 -6.22 5.70 -10.49
N ASN A 124 -6.73 4.48 -10.27
CA ASN A 124 -7.34 4.11 -8.99
C ASN A 124 -6.29 3.94 -7.90
N ILE A 125 -5.12 3.39 -8.24
CA ILE A 125 -3.98 3.27 -7.32
C ILE A 125 -3.50 4.67 -6.91
N LEU A 126 -3.30 5.57 -7.87
CA LEU A 126 -2.93 6.96 -7.61
C LEU A 126 -3.95 7.66 -6.71
N LYS A 127 -5.25 7.51 -7.00
CA LYS A 127 -6.31 8.06 -6.14
C LYS A 127 -6.21 7.53 -4.72
N GLY A 128 -5.96 6.23 -4.53
CA GLY A 128 -5.76 5.63 -3.22
C GLY A 128 -4.53 6.16 -2.48
N ILE A 129 -3.42 6.38 -3.19
CA ILE A 129 -2.20 6.99 -2.61
C ILE A 129 -2.47 8.43 -2.17
N LEU A 130 -3.19 9.22 -2.97
CA LEU A 130 -3.55 10.59 -2.64
C LEU A 130 -4.53 10.67 -1.45
N GLU A 131 -5.45 9.71 -1.34
CA GLU A 131 -6.30 9.57 -0.16
C GLU A 131 -5.49 9.21 1.09
N ALA A 132 -4.54 8.27 0.96
CA ALA A 132 -3.63 7.91 2.04
C ALA A 132 -2.80 9.11 2.53
N ALA A 133 -2.35 9.96 1.62
CA ALA A 133 -1.64 11.20 1.97
C ALA A 133 -2.52 12.19 2.74
N GLN A 134 -3.82 12.25 2.45
CA GLN A 134 -4.77 13.06 3.22
C GLN A 134 -4.90 12.52 4.64
N LYS A 135 -5.13 11.21 4.80
CA LYS A 135 -5.21 10.55 6.11
C LYS A 135 -3.91 10.69 6.92
N LEU A 136 -2.76 10.61 6.26
CA LEU A 136 -1.45 10.81 6.89
C LEU A 136 -1.34 12.21 7.50
N SER A 137 -1.86 13.24 6.83
CA SER A 137 -1.83 14.61 7.32
C SER A 137 -2.74 14.86 8.55
N GLU A 138 -3.74 13.99 8.75
CA GLU A 138 -4.68 14.02 9.86
C GLU A 138 -4.16 13.27 11.09
N LYS A 139 -3.37 12.20 10.89
CA LYS A 139 -2.67 11.49 11.96
C LYS A 139 -1.59 12.41 12.57
N ARG A 140 -1.74 12.73 13.85
CA ARG A 140 -0.84 13.63 14.62
C ARG A 140 0.28 12.88 15.32
#